data_AF-A0A932FZL8-F1
#
_entry.id   AF-A0A932FZL8-F1
#
_cell.length_a   1.000
_cell.length_b   1.000
_cell.length_c   1.000
_cell.angle_alpha   90.00
_cell.angle_beta   90.00
_cell.angle_gamma   90.00
#
_symmetry.space_group_name_H-M   'P 1'
#
loop_
_entity.id
_entity.type
_entity.pdbx_description
1 polymer ?
#
loop_
_entity_poly.entity_id
_entity_poly.type
_entity_poly.pdbx_seq_one_letter_code
_entity_poly.pdbx_strand_id
1 'polypeptide(L)'
;MSRSLVIACVLSAGLAWGFSRPVAADEGEAEARTAELVRQRAKLARLHRVLGLTTWISLAGTVAVGTLRYANATGFGEPLCAEGNSPIFGREFGCGMGLRTWHLVAASVTMLSYVATRVIAAKMPDPLDAASGNTSFSRRLRIHRLLSWVHLTGMIASAVLGFATTATDDAGTRDALAASHLVAGYFTLAAVSTAGSLMAF
;
A
#
# COMPACT_ATOMS: atom_id res chain seq x y z
N MET A 1 86.25 8.76 -16.50
CA MET A 1 85.76 8.50 -15.13
C MET A 1 84.54 7.58 -15.27
N SER A 2 84.63 6.25 -15.39
CA SER A 2 85.11 5.19 -14.48
C SER A 2 84.23 4.96 -13.23
N ARG A 3 83.66 3.73 -13.16
CA ARG A 3 83.20 2.94 -11.99
C ARG A 3 81.81 3.29 -11.43
N SER A 4 80.93 2.37 -11.03
CA SER A 4 80.98 0.91 -10.88
C SER A 4 79.56 0.32 -10.75
N LEU A 5 79.47 -0.94 -11.19
CA LEU A 5 78.49 -1.97 -10.85
C LEU A 5 78.26 -2.11 -9.33
N VAL A 6 77.02 -2.25 -8.86
CA VAL A 6 76.68 -3.08 -7.67
C VAL A 6 75.35 -3.80 -7.94
N ILE A 7 75.47 -5.11 -8.08
CA ILE A 7 74.40 -6.11 -8.02
C ILE A 7 74.02 -6.28 -6.55
N ALA A 8 72.73 -6.20 -6.22
CA ALA A 8 72.17 -6.80 -5.02
C ALA A 8 70.82 -7.43 -5.36
N CYS A 9 70.91 -8.71 -5.67
CA CYS A 9 69.83 -9.67 -5.66
C CYS A 9 69.29 -9.77 -4.22
N VAL A 10 68.03 -9.39 -3.98
CA VAL A 10 67.25 -9.90 -2.86
C VAL A 10 65.93 -10.41 -3.42
N LEU A 11 65.93 -11.72 -3.68
CA LEU A 11 64.72 -12.54 -3.66
C LEU A 11 64.01 -12.32 -2.32
N SER A 12 62.81 -11.76 -2.36
CA SER A 12 61.82 -11.93 -1.31
C SER A 12 60.49 -12.25 -1.97
N ALA A 13 60.21 -13.55 -2.02
CA ALA A 13 58.94 -14.14 -2.40
C ALA A 13 57.82 -13.59 -1.50
N GLY A 14 57.06 -12.62 -2.00
CA GLY A 14 55.73 -12.32 -1.51
C GLY A 14 54.77 -13.30 -2.15
N LEU A 15 54.56 -14.44 -1.48
CA LEU A 15 53.61 -15.46 -1.87
C LEU A 15 52.26 -14.83 -2.25
N ALA A 16 51.80 -15.21 -3.43
CA ALA A 16 50.40 -15.25 -3.77
C ALA A 16 49.63 -16.02 -2.70
N TRP A 17 49.01 -15.33 -1.75
CA TRP A 17 47.87 -15.85 -1.00
C TRP A 17 46.61 -15.33 -1.68
N GLY A 18 46.42 -15.77 -2.93
CA GLY A 18 45.09 -15.91 -3.49
C GLY A 18 44.40 -17.03 -2.73
N PHE A 19 43.87 -16.68 -1.55
CA PHE A 19 42.95 -17.55 -0.80
C PHE A 19 41.70 -17.68 -1.68
N SER A 20 41.75 -18.64 -2.60
CA SER A 20 40.59 -19.13 -3.31
C SER A 20 39.71 -19.69 -2.21
N ARG A 21 38.75 -18.89 -1.72
CA ARG A 21 37.70 -19.42 -0.85
C ARG A 21 37.13 -20.63 -1.57
N PRO A 22 36.99 -21.79 -0.89
CA PRO A 22 36.41 -22.95 -1.53
C PRO A 22 35.04 -22.53 -2.05
N VAL A 23 34.80 -22.71 -3.36
CA VAL A 23 33.55 -22.34 -4.04
C VAL A 23 32.34 -22.89 -3.28
N ALA A 24 32.47 -24.07 -2.67
CA ALA A 24 31.45 -24.69 -1.82
C ALA A 24 31.09 -23.89 -0.55
N ALA A 25 32.03 -23.13 0.05
CA ALA A 25 31.73 -22.27 1.19
C ALA A 25 30.97 -21.00 0.77
N ASP A 26 31.26 -20.46 -0.41
CA ASP A 26 30.55 -19.30 -0.99
C ASP A 26 29.12 -19.68 -1.43
N GLU A 27 28.98 -20.85 -2.05
CA GLU A 27 27.67 -21.42 -2.42
C GLU A 27 26.79 -21.70 -1.18
N GLY A 28 27.36 -22.29 -0.12
CA GLY A 28 26.64 -22.56 1.13
C GLY A 28 26.20 -21.29 1.86
N GLU A 29 27.04 -20.24 1.88
CA GLU A 29 26.67 -18.94 2.44
C GLU A 29 25.57 -18.23 1.61
N ALA A 30 25.63 -18.33 0.28
CA ALA A 30 24.63 -17.77 -0.62
C ALA A 30 23.27 -18.47 -0.49
N GLU A 31 23.26 -19.79 -0.36
CA GLU A 31 22.03 -20.57 -0.13
C GLU A 31 21.39 -20.22 1.22
N ALA A 32 22.19 -20.17 2.30
CA ALA A 32 21.72 -19.80 3.63
C ALA A 32 21.12 -18.37 3.65
N ARG A 33 21.74 -17.41 2.96
CA ARG A 33 21.23 -16.05 2.82
C ARG A 33 19.91 -16.02 2.06
N THR A 34 19.81 -16.76 0.96
CA THR A 34 18.59 -16.85 0.14
C THR A 34 17.45 -17.45 0.94
N ALA A 35 17.72 -18.52 1.69
CA ALA A 35 16.74 -19.16 2.57
C ALA A 35 16.20 -18.19 3.63
N GLU A 36 17.07 -17.36 4.23
CA GLU A 36 16.63 -16.34 5.20
C GLU A 36 15.76 -15.26 4.55
N LEU A 37 16.13 -14.76 3.37
CA LEU A 37 15.30 -13.79 2.63
C LEU A 37 13.91 -14.35 2.28
N VAL A 38 13.83 -15.63 1.92
CA VAL A 38 12.55 -16.32 1.68
C VAL A 38 11.71 -16.39 2.96
N ARG A 39 12.30 -16.73 4.11
CA ARG A 39 11.61 -16.74 5.41
C ARG A 39 11.13 -15.35 5.81
N GLN A 40 11.97 -14.33 5.63
CA GLN A 40 11.64 -12.94 5.90
C GLN A 40 10.48 -12.46 5.01
N ARG A 41 10.53 -12.75 3.70
CA ARG A 41 9.45 -12.45 2.76
C ARG A 41 8.14 -13.09 3.18
N ALA A 42 8.15 -14.37 3.58
CA ALA A 42 6.94 -15.07 4.01
C ALA A 42 6.28 -14.41 5.24
N LYS A 43 7.08 -13.96 6.22
CA LYS A 43 6.58 -13.21 7.39
C LYS A 43 5.93 -11.88 6.98
N LEU A 44 6.62 -11.08 6.16
CA LEU A 44 6.11 -9.79 5.70
C LEU A 44 4.88 -9.94 4.80
N ALA A 45 4.84 -10.96 3.94
CA ALA A 45 3.69 -11.27 3.09
C ALA A 45 2.44 -11.58 3.92
N ARG A 46 2.59 -12.28 5.06
CA ARG A 46 1.49 -12.55 5.98
C ARG A 46 0.94 -11.26 6.61
N LEU A 47 1.82 -10.37 7.07
CA LEU A 47 1.41 -9.08 7.63
C LEU A 47 0.75 -8.18 6.57
N HIS A 48 1.32 -8.12 5.37
CA HIS A 48 0.76 -7.38 4.23
C HIS A 48 -0.65 -7.86 3.90
N ARG A 49 -0.89 -9.18 3.91
CA ARG A 49 -2.22 -9.78 3.70
C ARG A 49 -3.23 -9.36 4.76
N VAL A 50 -2.88 -9.50 6.05
CA VAL A 50 -3.80 -9.14 7.15
C VAL A 50 -4.14 -7.64 7.13
N LEU A 51 -3.14 -6.78 6.91
CA LEU A 51 -3.36 -5.33 6.83
C LEU A 51 -4.09 -4.93 5.54
N GLY A 52 -3.83 -5.62 4.43
CA GLY A 52 -4.55 -5.45 3.17
C GLY A 52 -6.03 -5.75 3.32
N LEU A 53 -6.39 -6.88 3.94
CA LEU A 53 -7.77 -7.23 4.25
C LEU A 53 -8.42 -6.21 5.20
N THR A 54 -7.70 -5.79 6.24
CA THR A 54 -8.17 -4.77 7.19
C THR A 54 -8.49 -3.46 6.47
N THR A 55 -7.58 -3.03 5.59
CA THR A 55 -7.74 -1.84 4.75
C THR A 55 -8.97 -1.97 3.85
N TRP A 56 -9.16 -3.14 3.23
CA TRP A 56 -10.29 -3.39 2.34
C TRP A 56 -11.63 -3.32 3.07
N ILE A 57 -11.78 -4.01 4.21
CA ILE A 57 -13.01 -3.98 5.03
C ILE A 57 -13.30 -2.55 5.49
N SER A 58 -12.28 -1.87 6.02
CA SER A 58 -12.41 -0.50 6.51
C SER A 58 -12.76 0.49 5.40
N LEU A 59 -12.15 0.37 4.21
CA LEU A 59 -12.46 1.21 3.06
C LEU A 59 -13.88 0.97 2.55
N ALA A 60 -14.32 -0.29 2.48
CA ALA A 60 -15.69 -0.63 2.12
C ALA A 60 -16.71 0.01 3.08
N GLY A 61 -16.45 -0.07 4.39
CA GLY A 61 -17.25 0.62 5.40
C GLY A 61 -17.21 2.15 5.24
N THR A 62 -16.03 2.72 4.98
CA THR A 62 -15.86 4.16 4.75
C THR A 62 -16.69 4.65 3.57
N VAL A 63 -16.63 3.92 2.45
CA VAL A 63 -17.43 4.23 1.24
C VAL A 63 -18.92 4.08 1.54
N ALA A 64 -19.36 2.99 2.18
CA ALA A 64 -20.78 2.80 2.50
C ALA A 64 -21.34 3.92 3.38
N VAL A 65 -20.64 4.28 4.46
CA VAL A 65 -21.03 5.39 5.34
C VAL A 65 -20.98 6.73 4.60
N GLY A 66 -19.99 6.92 3.71
CA GLY A 66 -19.87 8.10 2.84
C GLY A 66 -21.05 8.24 1.87
N THR A 67 -21.50 7.14 1.27
CA THR A 67 -22.68 7.11 0.39
C THR A 67 -23.94 7.48 1.15
N LEU A 68 -24.15 6.92 2.34
CA LEU A 68 -25.30 7.27 3.20
C LEU A 68 -25.29 8.76 3.54
N ARG A 69 -24.12 9.30 3.91
CA ARG A 69 -23.96 10.73 4.19
C ARG A 69 -24.25 11.59 2.96
N TYR A 70 -23.74 11.21 1.79
CA TYR A 70 -23.98 11.93 0.54
C TYR A 70 -25.46 11.94 0.19
N ALA A 71 -26.13 10.78 0.25
CA ALA A 71 -27.56 10.65 -0.03
C ALA A 71 -28.45 11.46 0.94
N ASN A 72 -28.05 11.56 2.21
CA ASN A 72 -28.83 12.30 3.20
C ASN A 72 -28.63 13.83 3.09
N ALA A 73 -27.43 14.29 2.72
CA ALA A 73 -27.10 15.72 2.73
C ALA A 73 -27.41 16.43 1.40
N THR A 74 -27.23 15.75 0.26
CA THR A 74 -27.18 16.42 -1.04
C THR A 74 -27.65 15.54 -2.20
N GLY A 75 -27.35 14.24 -2.16
CA GLY A 75 -27.47 13.34 -3.31
C GLY A 75 -28.84 12.67 -3.45
N PHE A 76 -29.29 12.52 -4.70
CA PHE A 76 -30.49 11.77 -5.15
C PHE A 76 -31.85 12.46 -5.04
N GLY A 77 -31.89 13.80 -4.93
CA GLY A 77 -33.14 14.57 -4.96
C GLY A 77 -33.32 15.38 -3.68
N GLU A 78 -34.56 15.47 -3.18
CA GLU A 78 -34.83 16.10 -1.88
C GLU A 78 -34.06 15.37 -0.77
N PRO A 79 -33.33 16.09 0.10
CA PRO A 79 -32.51 15.45 1.14
C PRO A 79 -33.38 14.57 2.02
N LEU A 80 -33.00 13.29 2.14
CA LEU A 80 -33.73 12.26 2.90
C LEU A 80 -33.66 12.45 4.42
N CYS A 81 -33.34 13.65 4.89
CA CYS A 81 -33.35 14.05 6.28
C CYS A 81 -34.78 14.09 6.85
N ALA A 82 -35.44 12.94 6.89
CA ALA A 82 -36.51 12.69 7.82
C ALA A 82 -35.89 12.62 9.23
N GLU A 83 -36.50 13.31 10.18
CA GLU A 83 -36.19 13.20 11.61
C GLU A 83 -36.46 11.77 12.09
N GLY A 84 -35.51 10.87 11.81
CA GLY A 84 -35.64 9.44 12.09
C GLY A 84 -35.47 9.16 13.57
N ASN A 85 -36.57 8.84 14.25
CA ASN A 85 -36.61 8.42 15.65
C ASN A 85 -36.09 6.97 15.78
N SER A 86 -34.82 6.75 15.42
CA SER A 86 -34.13 5.45 15.50
C SER A 86 -33.82 5.10 16.96
N PRO A 87 -34.33 3.98 17.52
CA PRO A 87 -34.10 3.60 18.92
C PRO A 87 -32.63 3.25 19.23
N ILE A 88 -31.82 2.94 18.21
CA ILE A 88 -30.45 2.44 18.36
C ILE A 88 -29.42 3.53 18.04
N PHE A 89 -29.71 4.43 17.09
CA PHE A 89 -28.75 5.40 16.57
C PHE A 89 -29.13 6.87 16.86
N GLY A 90 -30.32 7.12 17.42
CA GLY A 90 -30.77 8.46 17.79
C GLY A 90 -31.10 9.37 16.59
N ARG A 91 -31.65 10.55 16.90
CA ARG A 91 -32.13 11.55 15.92
C ARG A 91 -31.02 12.15 15.03
N GLU A 92 -29.77 12.05 15.47
CA GLU A 92 -28.59 12.73 14.91
C GLU A 92 -27.80 11.87 13.91
N PHE A 93 -28.11 10.57 13.78
CA PHE A 93 -27.25 9.67 13.02
C PHE A 93 -27.22 10.01 11.53
N GLY A 94 -28.38 10.21 10.93
CA GLY A 94 -28.54 10.41 9.48
C GLY A 94 -28.10 11.77 8.95
N CYS A 95 -28.30 12.84 9.74
CA CYS A 95 -28.12 14.23 9.29
C CYS A 95 -27.28 15.10 10.24
N GLY A 96 -26.91 14.58 11.40
CA GLY A 96 -26.06 15.27 12.38
C GLY A 96 -24.60 14.80 12.30
N MET A 97 -23.91 14.90 13.44
CA MET A 97 -22.48 14.55 13.54
C MET A 97 -22.21 13.03 13.50
N GLY A 98 -23.25 12.18 13.58
CA GLY A 98 -23.12 10.73 13.68
C GLY A 98 -22.41 10.08 12.50
N LEU A 99 -23.03 10.06 11.32
CA LEU A 99 -22.42 9.48 10.10
C LEU A 99 -21.10 10.16 9.73
N ARG A 100 -20.95 11.47 9.99
CA ARG A 100 -19.68 12.19 9.79
C ARG A 100 -18.56 11.61 10.66
N THR A 101 -18.83 11.39 11.95
CA THR A 101 -17.85 10.84 12.89
C THR A 101 -17.49 9.41 12.52
N TRP A 102 -18.48 8.57 12.20
CA TRP A 102 -18.24 7.20 11.77
C TRP A 102 -17.45 7.12 10.46
N HIS A 103 -17.74 7.98 9.49
CA HIS A 103 -16.96 8.07 8.25
C HIS A 103 -15.52 8.47 8.54
N LEU A 104 -15.29 9.45 9.41
CA LEU A 104 -13.94 9.89 9.77
C LEU A 104 -13.14 8.82 10.51
N VAL A 105 -13.77 8.11 11.45
CA VAL A 105 -13.15 6.99 12.17
C VAL A 105 -12.77 5.88 11.19
N ALA A 106 -13.70 5.45 10.34
CA ALA A 106 -13.44 4.42 9.33
C ALA A 106 -12.36 4.87 8.33
N ALA A 107 -12.39 6.12 7.88
CA ALA A 107 -11.37 6.68 6.99
C ALA A 107 -9.98 6.69 7.65
N SER A 108 -9.90 6.98 8.95
CA SER A 108 -8.65 6.98 9.71
C SER A 108 -8.06 5.57 9.84
N VAL A 109 -8.90 4.58 10.17
CA VAL A 109 -8.48 3.17 10.21
C VAL A 109 -8.01 2.72 8.83
N THR A 110 -8.74 3.09 7.78
CA THR A 110 -8.38 2.79 6.39
C THR A 110 -7.01 3.38 6.04
N MET A 111 -6.78 4.66 6.34
CA MET A 111 -5.51 5.32 6.00
C MET A 111 -4.33 4.71 6.75
N LEU A 112 -4.47 4.46 8.06
CA LEU A 112 -3.40 3.89 8.88
C LEU A 112 -3.04 2.47 8.41
N SER A 113 -4.04 1.62 8.22
CA SER A 113 -3.82 0.25 7.73
C SER A 113 -3.27 0.24 6.30
N TYR A 114 -3.73 1.15 5.43
CA TYR A 114 -3.22 1.30 4.07
C TYR A 114 -1.74 1.69 4.04
N VAL A 115 -1.35 2.71 4.81
CA VAL A 115 0.05 3.18 4.88
C VAL A 115 0.94 2.07 5.43
N ALA A 116 0.52 1.38 6.50
CA ALA A 116 1.26 0.24 7.05
C ALA A 116 1.46 -0.87 6.00
N THR A 117 0.39 -1.21 5.25
CA THR A 117 0.43 -2.19 4.15
C THR A 117 1.45 -1.80 3.09
N ARG A 118 1.49 -0.52 2.71
CA ARG A 118 2.44 0.05 1.73
C ARG A 118 3.88 0.03 2.23
N VAL A 119 4.13 0.39 3.48
CA VAL A 119 5.48 0.38 4.08
C VAL A 119 6.03 -1.05 4.11
N ILE A 120 5.21 -2.03 4.52
CA ILE A 120 5.60 -3.43 4.50
C ILE A 120 5.90 -3.89 3.07
N ALA A 121 5.07 -3.50 2.10
CA ALA A 121 5.28 -3.85 0.69
C ALA A 121 6.62 -3.34 0.15
N ALA A 122 7.01 -2.11 0.51
CA ALA A 122 8.29 -1.54 0.10
C ALA A 122 9.51 -2.23 0.72
N LYS A 123 9.33 -2.94 1.84
CA LYS A 123 10.40 -3.66 2.55
C LYS A 123 10.45 -5.16 2.24
N MET A 124 9.53 -5.69 1.42
CA MET A 124 9.53 -7.11 1.07
C MET A 124 10.69 -7.46 0.12
N PRO A 125 11.62 -8.35 0.52
CA PRO A 125 12.71 -8.78 -0.36
C PRO A 125 12.19 -9.66 -1.49
N ASP A 126 12.83 -9.61 -2.66
CA ASP A 126 12.50 -10.42 -3.85
C ASP A 126 13.67 -11.28 -4.33
N PRO A 127 14.07 -12.30 -3.54
CA PRO A 127 15.26 -13.11 -3.83
C PRO A 127 15.13 -13.98 -5.09
N LEU A 128 13.91 -14.21 -5.57
CA LEU A 128 13.61 -15.10 -6.71
C LEU A 128 13.18 -14.32 -7.96
N ASP A 129 13.26 -12.99 -7.93
CA ASP A 129 12.78 -12.10 -9.01
C ASP A 129 11.43 -12.54 -9.59
N ALA A 130 10.45 -12.75 -8.69
CA ALA A 130 9.21 -13.42 -9.05
C ALA A 130 8.38 -12.65 -10.10
N ALA A 131 8.69 -11.37 -10.31
CA ALA A 131 8.03 -10.48 -11.26
C ALA A 131 8.52 -10.64 -12.71
N SER A 132 9.75 -11.10 -12.94
CA SER A 132 10.32 -11.23 -14.30
C SER A 132 9.91 -12.51 -15.03
N GLY A 133 9.48 -13.53 -14.28
CA GLY A 133 9.04 -14.81 -14.85
C GLY A 133 7.86 -14.71 -15.84
N ASN A 134 7.72 -15.72 -16.69
CA ASN A 134 6.61 -15.85 -17.65
C ASN A 134 5.45 -16.72 -17.13
N THR A 135 5.36 -16.91 -15.81
CA THR A 135 4.30 -17.72 -15.19
C THR A 135 3.00 -16.93 -15.01
N SER A 136 1.89 -17.64 -14.80
CA SER A 136 0.60 -17.01 -14.43
C SER A 136 0.69 -16.23 -13.11
N PHE A 137 1.54 -16.66 -12.18
CA PHE A 137 1.81 -15.95 -10.93
C PHE A 137 2.55 -14.63 -11.18
N SER A 138 3.63 -14.64 -11.95
CA SER A 138 4.38 -13.43 -12.31
C SER A 138 3.51 -12.41 -13.04
N ARG A 139 2.60 -12.87 -13.92
CA ARG A 139 1.61 -12.00 -14.57
C ARG A 139 0.67 -11.33 -13.56
N ARG A 140 0.09 -12.09 -12.64
CA ARG A 140 -0.77 -11.55 -11.56
C ARG A 140 -0.02 -10.56 -10.68
N LEU A 141 1.24 -10.83 -10.35
CA LEU A 141 2.09 -9.92 -9.58
C LEU A 141 2.33 -8.59 -10.29
N ARG A 142 2.54 -8.60 -11.61
CA ARG A 142 2.66 -7.35 -12.41
C ARG A 142 1.38 -6.54 -12.39
N ILE A 143 0.23 -7.19 -12.59
CA ILE A 143 -1.09 -6.52 -12.53
C ILE A 143 -1.35 -5.96 -11.13
N HIS A 144 -1.05 -6.71 -10.08
CA HIS A 144 -1.16 -6.26 -8.71
C HIS A 144 -0.29 -5.01 -8.44
N ARG A 145 0.96 -5.01 -8.90
CA ARG A 145 1.85 -3.84 -8.77
C ARG A 145 1.31 -2.63 -9.54
N LEU A 146 0.75 -2.84 -10.73
CA LEU A 146 0.11 -1.76 -11.49
C LEU A 146 -1.11 -1.19 -10.73
N LEU A 147 -2.03 -2.06 -10.29
CA LEU A 147 -3.19 -1.66 -9.49
C LEU A 147 -2.77 -0.97 -8.18
N SER A 148 -1.61 -1.31 -7.63
CA SER A 148 -1.09 -0.64 -6.44
C SER A 148 -0.95 0.87 -6.63
N TRP A 149 -0.47 1.29 -7.80
CA TRP A 149 -0.37 2.69 -8.16
C TRP A 149 -1.74 3.32 -8.36
N VAL A 150 -2.65 2.63 -9.04
CA VAL A 150 -4.02 3.11 -9.28
C VAL A 150 -4.73 3.41 -7.96
N HIS A 151 -4.73 2.46 -7.03
CA HIS A 151 -5.42 2.65 -5.76
C HIS A 151 -4.66 3.59 -4.80
N LEU A 152 -3.35 3.82 -4.97
CA LEU A 152 -2.64 4.87 -4.24
C LEU A 152 -3.08 6.26 -4.68
N THR A 153 -3.13 6.48 -5.99
CA THR A 153 -3.63 7.74 -6.55
C THR A 153 -5.06 7.99 -6.08
N GLY A 154 -5.91 6.95 -6.08
CA GLY A 154 -7.27 7.03 -5.55
C GLY A 154 -7.35 7.41 -4.07
N MET A 155 -6.50 6.84 -3.21
CA MET A 155 -6.43 7.18 -1.78
C MET A 155 -6.01 8.65 -1.56
N ILE A 156 -5.01 9.12 -2.30
CA ILE A 156 -4.56 10.52 -2.24
C ILE A 156 -5.66 11.47 -2.73
N ALA A 157 -6.25 11.17 -3.89
CA ALA A 157 -7.32 11.98 -4.47
C ALA A 157 -8.52 12.07 -3.51
N SER A 158 -8.91 10.96 -2.90
CA SER A 158 -9.99 10.92 -1.90
C SER A 158 -9.67 11.84 -0.71
N ALA A 159 -8.47 11.78 -0.15
CA ALA A 159 -8.08 12.65 0.97
C ALA A 159 -8.13 14.14 0.60
N VAL A 160 -7.59 14.51 -0.56
CA VAL A 160 -7.60 15.90 -1.06
C VAL A 160 -9.03 16.40 -1.30
N LEU A 161 -9.85 15.60 -1.99
CA LEU A 161 -11.25 15.95 -2.25
C LEU A 161 -12.04 16.08 -0.95
N GLY A 162 -11.81 15.18 0.01
CA GLY A 162 -12.45 15.22 1.33
C GLY A 162 -12.14 16.52 2.07
N PHE A 163 -10.87 16.95 2.08
CA PHE A 163 -10.48 18.23 2.66
C PHE A 163 -11.08 19.42 1.89
N ALA A 164 -11.00 19.39 0.55
CA ALA A 164 -11.52 20.47 -0.31
C ALA A 164 -13.03 20.71 -0.09
N THR A 165 -13.83 19.66 0.14
CA THR A 165 -15.26 19.83 0.46
C THR A 165 -15.50 20.63 1.74
N THR A 166 -14.55 20.63 2.68
CA THR A 166 -14.67 21.38 3.95
C THR A 166 -14.11 22.80 3.86
N ALA A 167 -13.40 23.13 2.79
CA ALA A 167 -12.69 24.39 2.62
C ALA A 167 -13.45 25.40 1.73
N THR A 168 -14.61 25.03 1.19
CA THR A 168 -15.41 25.90 0.32
C THR A 168 -16.78 26.20 0.93
N ASP A 169 -17.16 27.47 0.88
CA ASP A 169 -18.47 27.93 1.34
C ASP A 169 -19.53 27.87 0.22
N ASP A 170 -19.11 27.84 -1.05
CA ASP A 170 -20.01 27.76 -2.21
C ASP A 170 -20.70 26.38 -2.28
N ALA A 171 -22.03 26.40 -2.24
CA ALA A 171 -22.83 25.17 -2.19
C ALA A 171 -22.66 24.30 -3.44
N GLY A 172 -22.70 24.90 -4.64
CA GLY A 172 -22.57 24.16 -5.89
C GLY A 172 -21.20 23.48 -6.04
N THR A 173 -20.13 24.20 -5.68
CA THR A 173 -18.76 23.65 -5.66
C THR A 173 -18.62 22.54 -4.62
N ARG A 174 -19.18 22.73 -3.42
CA ARG A 174 -19.17 21.72 -2.36
C ARG A 174 -19.84 20.42 -2.80
N ASP A 175 -20.98 20.52 -3.46
CA ASP A 175 -21.76 19.38 -3.94
C ASP A 175 -21.03 18.63 -5.07
N ALA A 176 -20.41 19.37 -6.00
CA ALA A 176 -19.59 18.80 -7.06
C ALA A 176 -18.34 18.09 -6.50
N LEU A 177 -17.67 18.68 -5.51
CA LEU A 177 -16.54 18.07 -4.82
C LEU A 177 -16.96 16.83 -4.02
N ALA A 178 -18.12 16.85 -3.36
CA ALA A 178 -18.65 15.72 -2.62
C ALA A 178 -19.01 14.55 -3.55
N ALA A 179 -19.64 14.83 -4.69
CA ALA A 179 -19.90 13.84 -5.72
C ALA A 179 -18.59 13.23 -6.26
N SER A 180 -17.61 14.07 -6.56
CA SER A 180 -16.29 13.64 -7.04
C SER A 180 -15.55 12.78 -6.00
N HIS A 181 -15.62 13.17 -4.73
CA HIS A 181 -15.06 12.41 -3.61
C HIS A 181 -15.70 11.02 -3.51
N LEU A 182 -17.02 10.92 -3.65
CA LEU A 182 -17.75 9.66 -3.63
C LEU A 182 -17.33 8.74 -4.79
N VAL A 183 -17.27 9.27 -6.01
CA VAL A 183 -16.82 8.53 -7.20
C VAL A 183 -15.39 8.04 -7.03
N ALA A 184 -14.49 8.90 -6.55
CA ALA A 184 -13.11 8.52 -6.26
C ALA A 184 -13.03 7.40 -5.21
N GLY A 185 -13.88 7.44 -4.18
CA GLY A 185 -14.01 6.40 -3.17
C GLY A 185 -14.39 5.04 -3.76
N TYR A 186 -15.44 4.98 -4.59
CA TYR A 186 -15.85 3.75 -5.27
C TYR A 186 -14.78 3.21 -6.21
N PHE A 187 -14.15 4.08 -7.00
CA PHE A 187 -13.07 3.68 -7.91
C PHE A 187 -11.87 3.11 -7.14
N THR A 188 -11.49 3.75 -6.05
CA THR A 188 -10.41 3.28 -5.17
C THR A 188 -10.77 1.92 -4.56
N LEU A 189 -11.99 1.76 -4.05
CA LEU A 189 -12.47 0.48 -3.51
C LEU A 189 -12.44 -0.63 -4.56
N ALA A 190 -12.87 -0.36 -5.80
CA ALA A 190 -12.82 -1.33 -6.89
C ALA A 190 -11.38 -1.72 -7.23
N ALA A 191 -10.45 -0.75 -7.27
CA ALA A 191 -9.05 -1.00 -7.53
C ALA A 191 -8.38 -1.82 -6.41
N VAL A 192 -8.62 -1.49 -5.14
CA VAL A 192 -8.15 -2.29 -3.99
C VAL A 192 -8.76 -3.70 -4.02
N SER A 193 -10.06 -3.82 -4.31
CA SER A 193 -10.75 -5.13 -4.37
C SER A 193 -10.19 -6.02 -5.48
N THR A 194 -9.91 -5.44 -6.65
CA THR A 194 -9.35 -6.17 -7.80
C THR A 194 -7.89 -6.57 -7.52
N ALA A 195 -7.11 -5.67 -6.92
CA ALA A 195 -5.75 -5.99 -6.53
C ALA A 195 -5.76 -7.13 -5.50
N GLY A 196 -6.59 -6.97 -4.45
CA GLY A 196 -6.79 -7.93 -3.37
C GLY A 196 -7.11 -9.29 -3.90
N SER A 197 -8.18 -9.43 -4.70
CA SER A 197 -8.63 -10.71 -5.24
C SER A 197 -7.59 -11.45 -6.10
N LEU A 198 -6.75 -10.72 -6.88
CA LEU A 198 -5.73 -11.34 -7.74
C LEU A 198 -4.65 -12.10 -6.97
N MET A 199 -4.26 -11.55 -5.84
CA MET A 199 -3.19 -12.09 -4.98
C MET A 199 -3.75 -12.70 -3.69
N ALA A 200 -5.08 -12.59 -3.53
CA ALA A 200 -5.85 -12.75 -2.31
C ALA A 200 -5.11 -12.21 -1.09
N PHE A 201 -4.51 -11.01 -1.19
CA PHE A 201 -4.12 -10.29 0.01
C PHE A 201 -5.38 -9.68 0.63
#